data_AF-A0A3C0ZTQ6-F1
#
_entry.id   AF-A0A3C0ZTQ6-F1
#
_cell.length_a   1.000
_cell.length_b   1.000
_cell.length_c   1.000
_cell.angle_alpha   90.00
_cell.angle_beta   90.00
_cell.angle_gamma   90.00
#
_symmetry.space_group_name_H-M   'P 1'
#
loop_
_entity.id
_entity.type
_entity.pdbx_description
1 polymer ?
#
loop_
_entity_poly.entity_id
_entity_poly.type
_entity_poly.pdbx_seq_one_letter_code
_entity_poly.pdbx_strand_id
1 'polypeptide(L)'
;MIGILTFHKSVNYGSVLQCWALQRALTLEGYTPQIIDYEPEKYGEMYDVFLKPGTPRFLIRNLNRLPVSGILQRQKSGFARFRRDHLPVGPVTWHHDDDYTAIGSQYDAIICGSDQIWNVSAADADKIYFLPFDAPCRKLAYAVSLNT
;
A
#
# COMPACT_ATOMS: atom_id res chain seq x y z
N MET A 1 17.78 9.34 -3.03
CA MET A 1 16.73 8.61 -2.30
C MET A 1 15.87 7.82 -3.28
N ILE A 2 15.51 6.58 -2.94
CA ILE A 2 14.64 5.73 -3.78
C ILE A 2 13.27 5.60 -3.10
N GLY A 3 12.20 5.93 -3.83
CA GLY A 3 10.82 5.73 -3.37
C GLY A 3 10.33 4.33 -3.74
N ILE A 4 9.64 3.65 -2.82
CA ILE A 4 8.96 2.38 -3.09
C ILE A 4 7.45 2.62 -2.98
N LEU A 5 6.73 2.38 -4.07
CA LEU A 5 5.27 2.47 -4.12
C LEU A 5 4.68 1.07 -4.33
N THR A 6 4.02 0.54 -3.30
CA THR A 6 3.46 -0.82 -3.30
C THR A 6 2.28 -0.91 -2.33
N PHE A 7 1.63 -2.06 -2.24
CA PHE A 7 0.58 -2.36 -1.26
C PHE A 7 1.12 -2.53 0.17
N HIS A 8 1.92 -1.58 0.66
CA HIS A 8 2.59 -1.67 1.96
C HIS A 8 1.58 -1.69 3.11
N LYS A 9 0.43 -1.00 3.00
CA LYS A 9 -0.62 -0.96 4.03
C LYS A 9 -1.58 -2.16 4.00
N SER A 10 -1.46 -3.06 3.04
CA SER A 10 -2.29 -4.27 2.97
C SER A 10 -2.14 -5.15 4.23
N VAL A 11 -3.19 -5.91 4.53
CA VAL A 11 -3.18 -6.98 5.56
C VAL A 11 -2.89 -8.31 4.85
N ASN A 12 -1.81 -8.34 4.09
CA ASN A 12 -1.35 -9.48 3.30
C ASN A 12 0.13 -9.72 3.57
N TYR A 13 0.48 -10.95 3.97
CA TYR A 13 1.87 -11.30 4.28
C TYR A 13 2.78 -11.18 3.07
N GLY A 14 2.35 -11.62 1.88
CA GLY A 14 3.12 -11.54 0.65
C GLY A 14 3.50 -10.10 0.32
N SER A 15 2.52 -9.21 0.26
CA SER A 15 2.74 -7.79 -0.06
C SER A 15 3.64 -7.09 0.97
N VAL A 16 3.42 -7.32 2.27
CA VAL A 16 4.19 -6.67 3.34
C VAL A 16 5.61 -7.21 3.42
N LEU A 17 5.80 -8.53 3.29
CA LEU A 17 7.14 -9.15 3.29
C LEU A 17 7.91 -8.83 2.02
N GLN A 18 7.26 -8.74 0.87
CA GLN A 18 7.89 -8.29 -0.38
C GLN A 18 8.37 -6.85 -0.26
N CYS A 19 7.53 -5.95 0.27
CA CYS A 19 7.89 -4.56 0.54
C CYS A 19 9.12 -4.47 1.48
N TRP A 20 9.08 -5.23 2.58
CA TRP A 20 10.20 -5.31 3.52
C TRP A 20 11.48 -5.89 2.90
N ALA A 21 11.37 -6.91 2.07
CA ALA A 21 12.51 -7.53 1.40
C ALA A 21 13.14 -6.58 0.37
N LEU A 22 12.31 -5.89 -0.43
CA LEU A 22 12.77 -4.93 -1.43
C LEU A 22 13.52 -3.76 -0.78
N GLN A 23 12.95 -3.15 0.27
CA GLN A 23 13.65 -2.08 0.98
C GLN A 23 14.97 -2.58 1.59
N ARG A 24 14.97 -3.80 2.15
CA ARG A 24 16.19 -4.36 2.76
C ARG A 24 17.27 -4.60 1.72
N ALA A 25 16.91 -5.14 0.56
CA ALA A 25 17.84 -5.39 -0.54
C ALA A 25 18.46 -4.06 -1.03
N LEU A 26 17.65 -3.02 -1.25
CA LEU A 26 18.16 -1.71 -1.66
C LEU A 26 19.09 -1.08 -0.61
N THR A 27 18.76 -1.22 0.68
CA THR A 27 19.65 -0.77 1.76
C THR A 27 20.99 -1.50 1.76
N LEU A 28 21.00 -2.81 1.52
CA LEU A 28 22.24 -3.60 1.45
C LEU A 28 23.11 -3.22 0.25
N GLU A 29 22.50 -2.80 -0.85
CA GLU A 29 23.19 -2.23 -2.03
C GLU A 29 23.66 -0.77 -1.82
N GLY A 30 23.49 -0.21 -0.62
CA GLY A 30 23.98 1.13 -0.27
C GLY A 30 23.03 2.28 -0.62
N TYR A 31 21.78 1.99 -1.01
CA TYR A 31 20.77 3.03 -1.23
C TYR A 31 20.00 3.38 0.04
N THR A 32 19.32 4.52 0.00
CA THR A 32 18.37 4.97 1.04
C THR A 32 16.95 4.84 0.52
N PRO A 33 16.30 3.67 0.67
CA PRO A 33 14.91 3.46 0.27
C PRO A 33 13.94 4.07 1.31
N GLN A 34 12.82 4.57 0.82
CA GLN A 34 11.70 5.05 1.63
C GLN A 34 10.39 4.55 1.01
N ILE A 35 9.46 4.09 1.84
CA ILE A 35 8.13 3.68 1.37
C ILE A 35 7.27 4.93 1.20
N ILE A 36 6.74 5.14 -0.01
CA ILE A 36 5.77 6.19 -0.28
C ILE A 36 4.46 5.79 0.40
N ASP A 37 4.04 6.58 1.39
CA ASP A 37 2.84 6.26 2.14
C ASP A 37 1.59 6.58 1.33
N TYR A 38 0.94 5.56 0.76
CA TYR A 38 -0.23 5.73 -0.08
C TYR A 38 -1.46 4.96 0.44
N GLU A 39 -2.64 5.58 0.38
CA GLU A 39 -3.93 4.97 0.69
C GLU A 39 -4.90 5.07 -0.51
N PRO A 40 -5.34 3.94 -1.09
CA PRO A 40 -6.33 3.94 -2.16
C PRO A 40 -7.71 4.39 -1.64
N GLU A 41 -8.59 4.81 -2.55
CA GLU A 41 -9.94 5.34 -2.22
C GLU A 41 -10.71 4.43 -1.25
N LYS A 42 -10.70 3.10 -1.50
CA LYS A 42 -11.45 2.12 -0.71
C LYS A 42 -10.68 1.56 0.50
N TYR A 43 -9.62 2.23 0.95
CA TYR A 43 -8.74 1.76 2.02
C TYR A 43 -9.51 1.37 3.29
N GLY A 44 -10.38 2.24 3.79
CA GLY A 44 -11.21 1.96 4.97
C GLY A 44 -12.13 0.75 4.78
N GLU A 45 -12.75 0.62 3.60
CA GLU A 45 -13.66 -0.50 3.33
C GLU A 45 -12.96 -1.86 3.30
N MET A 46 -11.72 -1.88 2.81
CA MET A 46 -10.90 -3.08 2.69
C MET A 46 -10.30 -3.49 4.04
N TYR A 47 -9.74 -2.53 4.78
CA TYR A 47 -8.86 -2.81 5.90
C TYR A 47 -9.45 -2.46 7.27
N ASP A 48 -10.65 -1.87 7.35
CA ASP A 48 -11.35 -1.72 8.63
C ASP A 48 -12.08 -2.98 9.06
N VAL A 49 -12.00 -3.25 10.37
CA VAL A 49 -12.69 -4.38 11.01
C VAL A 49 -14.20 -4.19 10.83
N PHE A 50 -14.68 -2.98 11.10
CA PHE A 50 -16.07 -2.57 10.91
C PHE A 50 -16.17 -1.45 9.90
N LEU A 51 -17.18 -1.52 9.03
CA LEU A 51 -17.53 -0.44 8.12
C LEU A 51 -18.33 0.65 8.84
N LYS A 52 -18.20 1.89 8.37
CA LYS A 52 -19.09 2.97 8.77
C LYS A 52 -20.54 2.62 8.37
N PRO A 53 -21.54 2.91 9.23
CA PRO A 53 -22.94 2.70 8.86
C PRO A 53 -23.27 3.51 7.60
N GLY A 54 -23.93 2.88 6.63
CA GLY A 54 -24.30 3.55 5.39
C GLY A 54 -25.31 2.77 4.57
N THR A 55 -25.19 1.43 4.52
CA THR A 55 -26.15 0.55 3.85
C THR A 55 -26.53 -0.65 4.71
N PRO A 56 -27.70 -1.27 4.50
CA PRO A 56 -28.07 -2.52 5.18
C PRO A 56 -27.03 -3.64 4.98
N ARG A 57 -26.38 -3.67 3.81
CA ARG A 57 -25.28 -4.60 3.51
C ARG A 57 -24.09 -4.42 4.46
N PHE A 58 -23.74 -3.17 4.81
CA PHE A 58 -22.67 -2.89 5.76
C PHE A 58 -23.02 -3.29 7.19
N LEU A 59 -24.29 -3.14 7.59
CA LEU A 59 -24.78 -3.62 8.88
C LEU A 59 -24.67 -5.14 8.98
N ILE A 60 -25.14 -5.87 7.96
CA ILE A 60 -25.03 -7.34 7.90
C ILE A 60 -23.56 -7.78 7.95
N ARG A 61 -22.68 -7.12 7.18
CA ARG A 61 -21.23 -7.41 7.21
C ARG A 61 -20.65 -7.19 8.61
N ASN A 62 -21.01 -6.10 9.29
CA ASN A 62 -20.52 -5.81 10.63
C ASN A 62 -21.01 -6.86 11.64
N LEU A 63 -22.31 -7.24 11.58
CA LEU A 63 -22.88 -8.29 12.42
C LEU A 63 -22.15 -9.62 12.24
N ASN A 64 -21.91 -10.04 11.00
CA ASN A 64 -21.17 -11.27 10.69
C ASN A 64 -19.71 -11.24 11.18
N ARG A 65 -19.12 -10.05 11.31
CA ARG A 65 -17.74 -9.87 11.79
C ARG A 65 -17.63 -9.76 13.31
N LEU A 66 -18.72 -9.47 14.04
CA LEU A 66 -18.69 -9.33 15.50
C LEU A 66 -18.02 -10.51 16.22
N PRO A 67 -18.34 -11.79 15.92
CA PRO A 67 -17.76 -12.94 16.64
C PRO A 67 -16.25 -13.06 16.47
N VAL A 68 -15.71 -12.62 15.33
CA VAL A 68 -14.28 -12.73 14.97
C VAL A 68 -13.52 -11.41 15.09
N SER A 69 -14.20 -10.34 15.50
CA SER A 69 -13.65 -8.96 15.51
C SER A 69 -12.36 -8.84 16.33
N GLY A 70 -12.24 -9.55 17.45
CA GLY A 70 -11.02 -9.57 18.26
C GLY A 70 -9.82 -10.19 17.53
N ILE A 71 -10.04 -11.24 16.73
CA ILE A 71 -8.99 -11.89 15.93
C ILE A 71 -8.56 -10.95 14.79
N LEU A 72 -9.53 -10.37 14.09
CA LEU A 72 -9.27 -9.42 13.00
C LEU A 72 -8.53 -8.18 13.50
N GLN A 73 -8.90 -7.66 14.67
CA GLN A 73 -8.23 -6.53 15.28
C GLN A 73 -6.79 -6.87 15.68
N ARG A 74 -6.56 -8.04 16.28
CA ARG A 74 -5.20 -8.52 16.61
C ARG A 74 -4.34 -8.64 15.36
N GLN A 75 -4.88 -9.20 14.27
CA GLN A 75 -4.19 -9.31 13.00
C GLN A 75 -3.83 -7.91 12.46
N LYS A 76 -4.81 -7.01 12.34
CA LYS A 76 -4.60 -5.62 11.88
C LYS A 76 -3.53 -4.90 12.69
N SER A 77 -3.59 -5.01 14.02
CA SER A 77 -2.59 -4.42 14.93
C SER A 77 -1.21 -5.05 14.77
N GLY A 78 -1.12 -6.36 14.51
CA GLY A 78 0.14 -7.04 14.21
C GLY A 78 0.82 -6.49 12.96
N PHE A 79 0.06 -6.34 11.87
CA PHE A 79 0.55 -5.72 10.64
C PHE A 79 0.93 -4.25 10.83
N ALA A 80 0.11 -3.46 11.53
CA ALA A 80 0.42 -2.06 11.83
C ALA A 80 1.72 -1.92 12.63
N ARG A 81 1.92 -2.78 13.63
CA ARG A 81 3.16 -2.85 14.40
C ARG A 81 4.35 -3.19 13.51
N PHE A 82 4.26 -4.24 12.70
CA PHE A 82 5.34 -4.64 11.80
C PHE A 82 5.76 -3.49 10.87
N ARG A 83 4.80 -2.79 10.26
CA ARG A 83 5.09 -1.67 9.36
C ARG A 83 5.83 -0.54 10.08
N ARG A 84 5.34 -0.16 11.26
CA ARG A 84 5.96 0.88 12.07
C ARG A 84 7.38 0.52 12.49
N ASP A 85 7.61 -0.75 12.86
CA ASP A 85 8.87 -1.18 13.44
C ASP A 85 9.93 -1.51 12.36
N HIS A 86 9.53 -1.78 11.11
CA HIS A 86 10.43 -2.29 10.06
C HIS A 86 10.39 -1.57 8.72
N LEU A 87 9.38 -0.76 8.40
CA LEU A 87 9.30 -0.06 7.13
C LEU A 87 9.66 1.41 7.31
N PRO A 88 10.62 1.95 6.53
CA PRO A 88 10.93 3.38 6.53
C PRO A 88 9.86 4.14 5.74
N VAL A 89 8.67 4.30 6.33
CA VAL A 89 7.54 4.99 5.71
C VAL A 89 7.78 6.50 5.68
N GLY A 90 7.47 7.13 4.55
CA GLY A 90 7.56 8.57 4.38
C GLY A 90 6.62 9.35 5.30
N PRO A 91 6.90 10.64 5.57
CA PRO A 91 6.14 11.45 6.52
C PRO A 91 4.80 11.96 5.96
N VAL A 92 4.61 11.92 4.64
CA VAL A 92 3.39 12.39 3.96
C VAL A 92 2.58 11.19 3.50
N THR A 93 1.34 11.11 3.96
CA THR A 93 0.34 10.17 3.44
C THR A 93 -0.34 10.77 2.21
N TRP A 94 -0.33 10.01 1.13
CA TRP A 94 -0.97 10.34 -0.15
C TRP A 94 -2.26 9.55 -0.32
N HIS A 95 -3.22 10.14 -1.02
CA HIS A 95 -4.55 9.61 -1.26
C HIS A 95 -4.91 9.59 -2.74
N HIS A 96 -6.02 8.93 -3.09
CA HIS A 96 -6.51 8.81 -4.46
C HIS A 96 -6.64 10.15 -5.23
N ASP A 97 -7.11 11.19 -4.56
CA ASP A 97 -7.41 12.49 -5.18
C ASP A 97 -6.23 13.47 -5.19
N ASP A 98 -5.09 13.09 -4.63
CA ASP A 98 -3.93 13.98 -4.53
C ASP A 98 -3.22 14.18 -5.88
N ASP A 99 -2.50 15.30 -5.99
CA ASP A 99 -1.59 15.57 -7.10
C ASP A 99 -0.25 14.85 -6.90
N TYR A 100 -0.06 13.77 -7.68
CA TYR A 100 1.13 12.93 -7.60
C TYR A 100 2.41 13.53 -8.19
N THR A 101 2.34 14.65 -8.92
CA THR A 101 3.54 15.30 -9.48
C THR A 101 4.54 15.70 -8.40
N ALA A 102 4.03 16.07 -7.22
CA ALA A 102 4.84 16.40 -6.04
C ALA A 102 5.57 15.18 -5.45
N ILE A 103 5.10 13.94 -5.69
CA ILE A 103 5.80 12.71 -5.27
C ILE A 103 7.09 12.57 -6.07
N GLY A 104 7.00 12.69 -7.40
CA GLY A 104 8.13 12.46 -8.30
C GLY A 104 9.31 13.41 -8.07
N SER A 105 9.05 14.64 -7.59
CA SER A 105 10.12 15.60 -7.27
C SER A 105 10.91 15.28 -5.99
N GLN A 106 10.48 14.30 -5.18
CA GLN A 106 11.12 13.95 -3.91
C GLN A 106 12.17 12.83 -4.02
N TYR A 107 12.21 12.11 -5.14
CA TYR A 107 13.01 10.90 -5.29
C TYR A 107 13.83 10.91 -6.58
N ASP A 108 15.00 10.30 -6.56
CA ASP A 108 15.81 10.10 -7.78
C ASP A 108 15.20 8.99 -8.66
N ALA A 109 14.58 8.00 -8.01
CA ALA A 109 13.87 6.90 -8.64
C ALA A 109 12.69 6.45 -7.78
N ILE A 110 11.63 6.00 -8.43
CA ILE A 110 10.47 5.35 -7.80
C ILE A 110 10.34 3.94 -8.37
N ILE A 111 10.32 2.95 -7.49
CA ILE A 111 10.07 1.55 -7.81
C ILE A 111 8.63 1.24 -7.44
N CYS A 112 7.83 0.82 -8.42
CA CYS A 112 6.50 0.27 -8.19
C CYS A 112 6.47 -1.23 -8.44
N GLY A 113 5.83 -2.00 -7.56
CA GLY A 113 5.90 -3.45 -7.66
C GLY A 113 5.17 -4.21 -6.57
N SER A 114 4.43 -5.26 -6.97
CA SER A 114 3.91 -6.34 -6.15
C SER A 114 3.20 -7.33 -7.08
N ASP A 115 3.00 -8.57 -6.62
CA ASP A 115 2.03 -9.44 -7.26
C ASP A 115 0.66 -8.76 -7.29
N GLN A 116 -0.02 -8.85 -8.43
CA GLN A 116 -1.33 -8.30 -8.75
C GLN A 116 -1.45 -6.77 -8.65
N ILE A 117 -0.35 -6.02 -8.56
CA ILE A 117 -0.40 -4.56 -8.39
C ILE A 117 -1.02 -3.82 -9.59
N TRP A 118 -0.99 -4.42 -10.77
CA TRP A 118 -1.62 -3.89 -11.98
C TRP A 118 -2.93 -4.61 -12.32
N ASN A 119 -3.49 -5.39 -11.39
CA ASN A 119 -4.82 -5.97 -11.55
C ASN A 119 -5.89 -4.88 -11.39
N VAL A 120 -6.35 -4.32 -12.51
CA VAL A 120 -7.37 -3.26 -12.56
C VAL A 120 -8.75 -3.70 -12.05
N SER A 121 -8.98 -5.01 -11.85
CA SER A 121 -10.20 -5.53 -11.25
C SER A 121 -10.14 -5.64 -9.72
N ALA A 122 -8.96 -5.40 -9.12
CA ALA A 122 -8.79 -5.45 -7.68
C ALA A 122 -9.47 -4.25 -6.99
N ALA A 123 -9.88 -4.43 -5.73
CA ALA A 123 -10.56 -3.38 -4.98
C ALA A 123 -9.64 -2.21 -4.59
N ASP A 124 -8.34 -2.46 -4.53
CA ASP A 124 -7.25 -1.52 -4.29
C ASP A 124 -6.53 -1.08 -5.58
N ALA A 125 -7.09 -1.43 -6.75
CA ALA A 125 -6.58 -0.96 -8.02
C ALA A 125 -6.61 0.57 -8.08
N ASP A 126 -5.47 1.16 -8.42
CA ASP A 126 -5.34 2.61 -8.52
C ASP A 126 -4.37 3.02 -9.63
N LYS A 127 -4.67 4.14 -10.29
CA LYS A 127 -3.85 4.70 -11.35
C LYS A 127 -2.43 5.03 -10.87
N ILE A 128 -2.23 5.37 -9.59
CA ILE A 128 -0.92 5.76 -9.06
C ILE A 128 0.15 4.66 -9.26
N TYR A 129 -0.25 3.39 -9.24
CA TYR A 129 0.68 2.25 -9.38
C TYR A 129 1.23 2.09 -10.81
N PHE A 130 0.69 2.84 -11.79
CA PHE A 130 1.29 2.96 -13.12
C PHE A 130 2.27 4.13 -13.21
N LEU A 131 2.50 4.85 -12.11
CA LEU A 131 3.34 6.06 -12.03
C LEU A 131 2.99 7.08 -13.13
N PRO A 132 1.73 7.56 -13.23
CA PRO A 132 1.20 8.25 -14.40
C PRO A 132 1.63 9.73 -14.54
N PHE A 133 2.42 10.24 -13.61
CA PHE A 133 2.80 11.66 -13.51
C PHE A 133 4.13 11.95 -14.21
N ASP A 134 4.25 13.09 -14.88
CA ASP A 134 5.54 13.52 -15.43
C ASP A 134 6.40 14.12 -14.31
N ALA A 135 7.60 13.58 -14.12
CA ALA A 135 8.47 13.97 -13.01
C ALA A 135 9.94 13.68 -13.33
N PRO A 136 10.88 14.46 -12.75
CA PRO A 136 12.32 14.30 -12.98
C PRO A 136 12.93 13.11 -12.21
N CYS A 137 12.18 12.01 -12.06
CA CYS A 137 12.61 10.79 -11.38
C CYS A 137 12.57 9.59 -12.33
N ARG A 138 13.44 8.61 -12.12
CA ARG A 138 13.38 7.34 -12.86
C ARG A 138 12.19 6.51 -12.36
N LYS A 139 11.38 5.98 -13.29
CA LYS A 139 10.27 5.07 -12.96
C LYS A 139 10.68 3.64 -13.24
N LEU A 140 10.55 2.77 -12.24
CA LEU A 140 10.99 1.38 -12.29
C LEU A 140 9.83 0.46 -11.90
N ALA A 141 9.69 -0.66 -12.60
CA ALA A 141 8.76 -1.72 -12.24
C ALA A 141 9.53 -2.92 -11.68
N TYR A 142 9.04 -3.53 -10.60
CA TYR A 142 9.64 -4.72 -10.00
C TYR A 142 8.58 -5.77 -9.68
N ALA A 143 8.72 -6.98 -10.23
CA ALA A 143 7.81 -8.10 -9.97
C ALA A 143 6.31 -7.74 -10.14
N VAL A 144 6.01 -6.90 -11.13
CA VAL A 144 4.63 -6.50 -11.46
C VAL A 144 3.91 -7.64 -12.17
N SER A 145 2.64 -7.85 -11.83
CA SER A 145 1.75 -8.75 -12.55
C SER A 145 0.34 -8.17 -12.62
N LEU A 146 -0.42 -8.63 -13.62
CA LEU A 146 -1.81 -8.29 -13.87
C LEU A 146 -2.63 -9.59 -13.93
N ASN A 147 -3.91 -9.53 -13.57
CA ASN A 147 -4.85 -10.63 -13.83
C ASN A 147 -5.47 -10.43 -15.21
N THR A 148 -5.60 -11.51 -15.98
CA THR A 148 -6.35 -11.56 -17.25
C THR A 148 -7.73 -12.12 -17.04
#